data_AF-A0A0D0JQN0-F1
#
_entry.id   AF-A0A0D0JQN0-F1
#
_cell.length_a   1.000
_cell.length_b   1.000
_cell.length_c   1.000
_cell.angle_alpha   90.00
_cell.angle_beta   90.00
_cell.angle_gamma   90.00
#
_symmetry.space_group_name_H-M   'P 1'
#
loop_
_entity.id
_entity.type
_entity.pdbx_description
1 polymer ?
#
loop_
_entity_poly.entity_id
_entity_poly.type
_entity_poly.pdbx_seq_one_letter_code
_entity_poly.pdbx_strand_id
1 'polypeptide(L)'
;MTTRRREKRVRKFGLAIFFIATCAYSNGVAAQDSAKTWRCGSTYSDRPCEGGKTVKVDDPRSHEDRRAAEAGAKSNSTQADKLERSRLSLEKAAYDRDRQAAREARSAAMAERRMALSEQQARERATKAAGDPRKSTMSFSSGGSGKSAGDAPAKQKKRKSRDSDAG
;
A
#
# COMPACT_ATOMS: atom_id res chain seq x y z
N MET A 1 12.75 -34.41 -7.28
CA MET A 1 13.88 -33.56 -7.73
C MET A 1 13.94 -32.18 -7.03
N THR A 2 13.60 -32.06 -5.74
CA THR A 2 13.47 -30.74 -5.05
C THR A 2 14.47 -30.52 -3.91
N THR A 3 15.16 -31.56 -3.44
CA THR A 3 16.13 -31.49 -2.34
C THR A 3 17.47 -30.85 -2.76
N ARG A 4 17.98 -31.17 -3.96
CA ARG A 4 19.26 -30.62 -4.47
C ARG A 4 19.28 -29.09 -4.70
N ARG A 5 18.10 -28.43 -4.77
CA ARG A 5 18.02 -26.95 -4.94
C ARG A 5 18.08 -26.20 -3.61
N ARG A 6 17.82 -26.85 -2.46
CA ARG A 6 17.90 -26.22 -1.13
C ARG A 6 19.33 -26.17 -0.62
N GLU A 7 20.11 -27.24 -0.79
CA GLU A 7 21.54 -27.28 -0.39
C GLU A 7 22.39 -26.23 -1.10
N LYS A 8 22.13 -25.98 -2.39
CA LYS A 8 22.87 -24.97 -3.17
C LYS A 8 22.60 -23.53 -2.70
N ARG A 9 21.45 -23.26 -2.06
CA ARG A 9 21.15 -21.94 -1.49
C ARG A 9 21.83 -21.75 -0.14
N VAL A 10 21.77 -22.76 0.74
CA VAL A 10 22.42 -22.72 2.06
C VAL A 10 23.94 -22.56 1.94
N ARG A 11 24.58 -23.24 0.97
CA ARG A 11 26.02 -23.08 0.70
C ARG A 11 26.40 -21.67 0.22
N LYS A 12 25.54 -21.02 -0.56
CA LYS A 12 25.77 -19.64 -1.05
C LYS A 12 25.58 -18.59 0.06
N PHE A 13 24.57 -18.77 0.91
CA PHE A 13 24.36 -17.89 2.07
C PHE A 13 25.44 -18.06 3.14
N GLY A 14 25.92 -19.30 3.39
CA GLY A 14 27.05 -19.54 4.29
C GLY A 14 28.35 -18.90 3.81
N LEU A 15 28.63 -18.95 2.51
CA LEU A 15 29.81 -18.32 1.92
C LEU A 15 29.72 -16.78 1.94
N ALA A 16 28.53 -16.21 1.75
CA ALA A 16 28.31 -14.77 1.85
C ALA A 16 28.48 -14.25 3.29
N ILE A 17 27.99 -14.99 4.29
CA ILE A 17 28.17 -14.63 5.71
C ILE A 17 29.65 -14.77 6.11
N PHE A 18 30.34 -15.81 5.63
CA PHE A 18 31.77 -15.97 5.87
C PHE A 18 32.58 -14.82 5.26
N PHE A 19 32.27 -14.42 4.02
CA PHE A 19 32.91 -13.26 3.37
C PHE A 19 32.66 -11.95 4.14
N ILE A 20 31.43 -11.67 4.57
CA ILE A 20 31.09 -10.47 5.34
C ILE A 20 31.79 -10.48 6.71
N ALA A 21 31.88 -11.64 7.37
CA ALA A 21 32.62 -11.78 8.63
C ALA A 21 34.13 -11.56 8.44
N THR A 22 34.76 -12.11 7.39
CA THR A 22 36.17 -11.82 7.08
C THR A 22 36.40 -10.35 6.73
N CYS A 23 35.45 -9.68 6.06
CA CYS A 23 35.56 -8.24 5.78
C CYS A 23 35.47 -7.39 7.06
N ALA A 24 34.73 -7.82 8.08
CA ALA A 24 34.67 -7.14 9.38
C ALA A 24 35.99 -7.30 10.16
N TYR A 25 36.66 -8.46 10.06
CA TYR A 25 37.98 -8.69 10.68
C TYR A 25 39.12 -7.96 9.94
N SER A 26 39.02 -7.74 8.63
CA SER A 26 40.03 -6.97 7.90
C SER A 26 39.93 -5.45 8.09
N ASN A 27 38.81 -4.95 8.62
CA ASN A 27 38.63 -3.53 8.97
C ASN A 27 38.71 -3.28 10.49
N GLY A 28 38.98 -4.32 11.29
CA GLY A 28 39.20 -4.21 12.72
C GLY A 28 40.69 -4.20 13.03
N VAL A 29 41.15 -3.12 13.69
CA VAL A 29 42.52 -2.88 14.22
C VAL A 29 43.45 -2.11 13.28
N ALA A 30 43.28 -0.78 13.27
CA ALA A 30 44.39 0.19 13.21
C ALA A 30 43.90 1.57 13.66
N ALA A 31 43.34 1.69 14.87
CA ALA A 31 42.89 3.00 15.39
C ALA A 31 43.04 3.10 16.92
N GLN A 32 44.16 2.64 17.47
CA GLN A 32 44.52 2.89 18.86
C GLN A 32 46.03 3.10 19.07
N ASP A 33 46.89 2.55 18.21
CA ASP A 33 48.31 2.92 18.16
C ASP A 33 48.54 3.80 16.94
N SER A 34 49.18 4.97 17.13
CA SER A 34 49.56 5.92 16.07
C SER A 34 49.90 5.19 14.77
N ALA A 35 49.10 5.38 13.72
CA ALA A 35 49.30 4.69 12.44
C ALA A 35 50.72 4.99 11.94
N LYS A 36 51.62 4.01 12.04
CA LYS A 36 53.00 4.12 11.58
C LYS A 36 53.00 3.85 10.08
N THR A 37 52.93 4.89 9.26
CA THR A 37 53.10 4.76 7.81
C THR A 37 54.57 4.60 7.49
N TRP A 38 54.91 3.63 6.65
CA TRP A 38 56.27 3.38 6.18
C TRP A 38 56.44 3.90 4.75
N ARG A 39 57.60 4.50 4.48
CA ARG A 39 57.99 4.88 3.12
C ARG A 39 58.88 3.80 2.52
N CYS A 40 58.34 3.07 1.55
CA CYS A 40 58.98 2.00 0.81
C CYS A 40 59.47 2.57 -0.53
N GLY A 41 60.66 3.18 -0.54
CA GLY A 41 61.18 3.87 -1.74
C GLY A 41 60.32 5.09 -2.13
N SER A 42 59.56 4.99 -3.23
CA SER A 42 58.68 6.04 -3.76
C SER A 42 57.24 6.01 -3.22
N THR A 43 56.85 4.95 -2.51
CA THR A 43 55.44 4.69 -2.17
C THR A 43 55.27 4.62 -0.65
N TYR A 44 54.14 5.13 -0.16
CA TYR A 44 53.74 5.03 1.25
C TYR A 44 52.94 3.74 1.47
N SER A 45 53.17 3.04 2.56
CA SER A 45 52.48 1.81 2.93
C SER A 45 52.18 1.76 4.41
N ASP A 46 51.04 1.19 4.78
CA ASP A 46 50.66 0.94 6.18
C ASP A 46 51.17 -0.42 6.69
N ARG A 47 52.01 -1.12 5.91
CA ARG A 47 52.70 -2.37 6.30
C ARG A 47 54.22 -2.20 6.28
N PRO A 48 54.96 -2.86 7.19
CA PRO A 48 56.40 -2.69 7.26
C PRO A 48 57.01 -3.32 6.01
N CYS A 49 57.91 -2.59 5.37
CA CYS A 49 58.63 -3.06 4.20
C CYS A 49 60.13 -3.11 4.50
N GLU A 50 60.81 -4.05 3.87
CA GLU A 50 62.24 -4.25 4.00
C GLU A 50 62.99 -3.01 3.48
N GLY A 51 63.75 -2.34 4.35
CA GLY A 51 64.39 -1.04 4.06
C GLY A 51 63.46 0.19 4.14
N GLY A 52 62.21 0.04 4.56
CA GLY A 52 61.27 1.13 4.72
C GLY A 52 61.58 2.03 5.92
N LYS A 53 61.50 3.35 5.74
CA LYS A 53 61.64 4.31 6.85
C LYS A 53 60.27 4.59 7.46
N THR A 54 60.16 4.52 8.79
CA THR A 54 58.97 4.97 9.52
C THR A 54 58.80 6.46 9.34
N VAL A 55 57.68 6.88 8.76
CA VAL A 55 57.26 8.27 8.69
C VAL A 55 56.21 8.48 9.77
N LYS A 56 56.48 9.41 10.69
CA LYS A 56 55.48 9.83 11.67
C LYS A 56 54.47 10.72 10.96
N VAL A 57 53.30 10.16 10.67
CA VAL A 57 52.16 10.93 10.16
C VAL A 57 51.33 11.32 11.37
N ASP A 58 51.48 12.56 11.82
CA ASP A 58 50.61 13.14 12.84
C ASP A 58 49.31 13.58 12.13
N ASP A 59 48.21 12.83 12.33
CA ASP A 59 46.88 13.28 11.94
C ASP A 59 46.46 14.42 12.89
N PRO A 60 46.24 15.65 12.40
CA PRO A 60 45.86 16.77 13.26
C PRO A 60 44.44 16.63 13.86
N ARG A 61 43.65 15.65 13.42
CA ARG A 61 42.29 15.44 13.94
C ARG A 61 42.35 15.00 15.39
N SER A 62 41.87 15.88 16.26
CA SER A 62 41.79 15.59 17.68
C SER A 62 40.64 14.61 17.96
N HIS A 63 40.70 13.98 19.13
CA HIS A 63 39.61 13.16 19.64
C HIS A 63 38.31 13.96 19.87
N GLU A 64 38.42 15.28 20.00
CA GLU A 64 37.30 16.21 20.13
C GLU A 64 36.64 16.46 18.77
N ASP A 65 37.43 16.66 17.71
CA ASP A 65 36.92 16.82 16.34
C ASP A 65 36.13 15.59 15.89
N ARG A 66 36.63 14.40 16.24
CA ARG A 66 35.92 13.15 15.95
C ARG A 66 34.57 13.09 16.66
N ARG A 67 34.51 13.45 17.95
CA ARG A 67 33.24 13.47 18.70
C ARG A 67 32.28 14.52 18.16
N ALA A 68 32.78 15.70 17.78
CA ALA A 68 31.96 16.74 17.15
C ALA A 68 31.38 16.27 15.81
N ALA A 69 32.19 15.62 14.97
CA ALA A 69 31.74 15.05 13.69
C ALA A 69 30.69 13.94 13.89
N GLU A 70 30.90 13.03 14.84
CA GLU A 70 29.93 11.98 15.18
C GLU A 70 28.61 12.56 15.72
N ALA A 71 28.68 13.60 16.55
CA ALA A 71 27.50 14.28 17.06
C ALA A 71 26.71 14.97 15.92
N GLY A 72 27.42 15.63 15.00
CA GLY A 72 26.83 16.21 13.79
C GLY A 72 26.16 15.15 12.91
N ALA A 73 26.82 14.02 12.68
CA ALA A 73 26.27 12.91 11.90
C ALA A 73 24.98 12.34 12.52
N LYS A 74 24.95 12.15 13.85
CA LYS A 74 23.75 11.68 14.57
C LYS A 74 22.62 12.70 14.50
N SER A 75 22.92 13.99 14.67
CA SER A 75 21.90 15.04 14.53
C SER A 75 21.30 15.03 13.12
N ASN A 76 22.14 14.99 12.09
CA ASN A 76 21.71 14.96 10.70
C ASN A 76 20.87 13.72 10.37
N SER A 77 21.25 12.54 10.87
CA SER A 77 20.46 11.32 10.66
C SER A 77 19.08 11.45 11.31
N THR A 78 19.00 11.94 12.54
CA THR A 78 17.70 12.13 13.21
C THR A 78 16.83 13.18 12.51
N GLN A 79 17.43 14.21 11.92
CA GLN A 79 16.71 15.21 11.14
C GLN A 79 16.18 14.61 9.83
N ALA A 80 16.98 13.80 9.14
CA ALA A 80 16.56 13.10 7.93
C ALA A 80 15.36 12.17 8.21
N ASP A 81 15.43 11.38 9.29
CA ASP A 81 14.33 10.47 9.69
C ASP A 81 13.04 11.22 10.03
N LYS A 82 13.15 12.43 10.58
CA LYS A 82 11.99 13.29 10.86
C LYS A 82 11.37 13.81 9.56
N LEU A 83 12.20 14.24 8.61
CA LEU A 83 11.73 14.71 7.31
C LEU A 83 11.06 13.59 6.52
N GLU A 84 11.64 12.38 6.51
CA GLU A 84 11.04 11.21 5.86
C GLU A 84 9.67 10.90 6.46
N ARG A 85 9.56 10.85 7.80
CA ARG A 85 8.27 10.63 8.46
C ARG A 85 7.24 11.71 8.13
N SER A 86 7.64 12.98 8.06
CA SER A 86 6.74 14.06 7.66
C SER A 86 6.28 13.92 6.20
N ARG A 87 7.17 13.48 5.31
CA ARG A 87 6.83 13.26 3.91
C ARG A 87 5.81 12.14 3.79
N LEU A 88 6.06 10.99 4.43
CA LEU A 88 5.17 9.84 4.40
C LEU A 88 3.80 10.15 5.01
N SER A 89 3.73 10.95 6.08
CA SER A 89 2.45 11.33 6.68
C SER A 89 1.64 12.24 5.75
N LEU A 90 2.28 13.19 5.07
CA LEU A 90 1.63 14.06 4.09
C LEU A 90 1.15 13.29 2.86
N GLU A 91 1.99 12.39 2.32
CA GLU A 91 1.61 11.52 1.19
C GLU A 91 0.43 10.63 1.56
N LYS A 92 0.44 10.03 2.75
CA LYS A 92 -0.68 9.23 3.24
C LYS A 92 -1.96 10.05 3.37
N ALA A 93 -1.88 11.25 3.97
CA ALA A 93 -3.04 12.12 4.14
C ALA A 93 -3.61 12.59 2.79
N ALA A 94 -2.76 12.85 1.79
CA ALA A 94 -3.20 13.14 0.43
C ALA A 94 -3.92 11.94 -0.19
N TYR A 95 -3.30 10.75 -0.12
CA TYR A 95 -3.89 9.53 -0.65
C TYR A 95 -5.25 9.19 -0.01
N ASP A 96 -5.38 9.37 1.31
CA ASP A 96 -6.64 9.10 2.02
C ASP A 96 -7.75 10.09 1.61
N ARG A 97 -7.41 11.37 1.39
CA ARG A 97 -8.36 12.37 0.85
C ARG A 97 -8.81 12.01 -0.56
N ASP A 98 -7.88 11.66 -1.45
CA ASP A 98 -8.20 11.27 -2.82
C ASP A 98 -9.09 10.01 -2.85
N ARG A 99 -8.79 9.05 -1.96
CA ARG A 99 -9.59 7.84 -1.82
C ARG A 99 -10.99 8.12 -1.30
N GLN A 100 -11.15 9.06 -0.37
CA GLN A 100 -12.47 9.48 0.12
C GLN A 100 -13.24 10.20 -0.99
N ALA A 101 -12.64 11.18 -1.65
CA ALA A 101 -13.24 11.89 -2.79
C ALA A 101 -13.68 10.93 -3.90
N ALA A 102 -12.87 9.92 -4.24
CA ALA A 102 -13.24 8.91 -5.23
C ALA A 102 -14.43 8.04 -4.79
N ARG A 103 -14.56 7.74 -3.50
CA ARG A 103 -15.72 7.00 -2.96
C ARG A 103 -16.98 7.85 -2.99
N GLU A 104 -16.87 9.12 -2.61
CA GLU A 104 -17.97 10.09 -2.61
C GLU A 104 -18.46 10.38 -4.04
N ALA A 105 -17.54 10.54 -5.00
CA ALA A 105 -17.92 10.70 -6.40
C ALA A 105 -18.68 9.47 -6.94
N ARG A 106 -18.27 8.25 -6.55
CA ARG A 106 -18.97 7.02 -6.92
C ARG A 106 -20.35 6.92 -6.26
N SER A 107 -20.47 7.26 -4.99
CA SER A 107 -21.75 7.20 -4.29
C SER A 107 -22.72 8.26 -4.82
N ALA A 108 -22.23 9.48 -5.09
CA ALA A 108 -23.00 10.55 -5.71
C ALA A 108 -23.50 10.14 -7.11
N ALA A 109 -22.63 9.62 -7.97
CA ALA A 109 -23.03 9.14 -9.30
C ALA A 109 -24.08 8.04 -9.25
N MET A 110 -24.01 7.13 -8.26
CA MET A 110 -25.03 6.09 -8.07
C MET A 110 -26.35 6.65 -7.53
N ALA A 111 -26.29 7.67 -6.66
CA ALA A 111 -27.48 8.37 -6.18
C ALA A 111 -28.17 9.14 -7.31
N GLU A 112 -27.42 9.86 -8.14
CA GLU A 112 -27.92 10.57 -9.33
C GLU A 112 -28.60 9.59 -10.31
N ARG A 113 -27.97 8.44 -10.58
CA ARG A 113 -28.59 7.39 -11.41
C ARG A 113 -29.91 6.88 -10.84
N ARG A 114 -29.99 6.68 -9.53
CA ARG A 114 -31.24 6.25 -8.87
C ARG A 114 -32.33 7.31 -8.99
N MET A 115 -31.98 8.59 -8.80
CA MET A 115 -32.90 9.71 -8.94
C MET A 115 -33.39 9.84 -10.39
N ALA A 116 -32.49 9.78 -11.37
CA ALA A 116 -32.84 9.82 -12.79
C ALA A 116 -33.76 8.66 -13.20
N LEU A 117 -33.48 7.44 -12.74
CA LEU A 117 -34.37 6.28 -12.99
C LEU A 117 -35.74 6.45 -12.33
N SER A 118 -35.80 7.01 -11.11
CA SER A 118 -37.06 7.27 -10.42
C SER A 118 -37.90 8.33 -11.15
N GLU A 119 -37.25 9.36 -11.70
CA GLU A 119 -37.90 10.40 -12.48
C GLU A 119 -38.42 9.85 -13.81
N GLN A 120 -37.62 9.02 -14.51
CA GLN A 120 -38.07 8.32 -15.72
C GLN A 120 -39.30 7.46 -15.44
N GLN A 121 -39.29 6.67 -14.36
CA GLN A 121 -40.46 5.87 -13.97
C GLN A 121 -41.68 6.72 -13.64
N ALA A 122 -41.51 7.88 -13.01
CA ALA A 122 -42.61 8.81 -12.72
C ALA A 122 -43.20 9.39 -14.01
N ARG A 123 -42.35 9.80 -14.96
CA ARG A 123 -42.77 10.29 -16.30
C ARG A 123 -43.50 9.20 -17.09
N GLU A 124 -43.01 7.97 -17.07
CA GLU A 124 -43.68 6.84 -17.71
C GLU A 124 -45.05 6.54 -17.09
N ARG A 125 -45.20 6.63 -15.75
CA ARG A 125 -46.50 6.46 -15.09
C ARG A 125 -47.47 7.59 -15.46
N ALA A 126 -46.98 8.83 -15.50
CA ALA A 126 -47.79 9.99 -15.87
C ALA A 126 -48.29 9.89 -17.33
N THR A 127 -47.41 9.50 -18.26
CA THR A 127 -47.77 9.30 -19.67
C THR A 127 -48.74 8.14 -19.87
N LYS A 128 -48.55 7.01 -19.16
CA LYS A 128 -49.52 5.89 -19.18
C LYS A 128 -50.88 6.30 -18.64
N ALA A 129 -50.93 7.04 -17.53
CA ALA A 129 -52.18 7.53 -16.95
C ALA A 129 -52.92 8.54 -17.86
N ALA A 130 -52.19 9.32 -18.67
CA ALA A 130 -52.76 10.24 -19.65
C ALA A 130 -53.17 9.55 -20.97
N GLY A 131 -52.44 8.49 -21.36
CA GLY A 131 -52.65 7.75 -22.60
C GLY A 131 -53.66 6.60 -22.51
N ASP A 132 -54.04 6.17 -21.30
CA ASP A 132 -55.19 5.27 -21.14
C ASP A 132 -56.47 6.03 -21.48
N PRO A 133 -57.14 5.73 -22.62
CA PRO A 133 -58.46 6.29 -22.86
C PRO A 133 -59.31 5.81 -21.69
N ARG A 134 -59.83 6.74 -20.88
CA ARG A 134 -60.81 6.44 -19.85
C ARG A 134 -61.86 5.55 -20.51
N LYS A 135 -61.86 4.25 -20.20
CA LYS A 135 -62.91 3.34 -20.65
C LYS A 135 -64.19 4.00 -20.19
N SER A 136 -64.99 4.46 -21.15
CA SER A 136 -66.22 5.19 -20.93
C SER A 136 -67.19 4.23 -20.24
N THR A 137 -67.12 4.13 -18.92
CA THR A 137 -68.17 3.52 -18.10
C THR A 137 -69.30 4.53 -17.95
N MET A 138 -69.85 4.96 -19.08
CA MET A 138 -71.21 5.45 -19.22
C MET A 138 -71.99 4.31 -19.86
N SER A 139 -72.08 3.19 -19.15
CA SER A 139 -73.11 2.19 -19.34
C SER A 139 -73.71 1.93 -17.96
N PHE A 140 -74.58 2.84 -17.54
CA PHE A 140 -75.54 2.61 -16.48
C PHE A 140 -76.52 1.54 -16.99
N SER A 141 -76.26 0.28 -16.67
CA SER A 141 -77.23 -0.80 -16.86
C SER A 141 -78.03 -0.91 -15.57
N SER A 142 -79.10 -0.11 -15.45
CA SER A 142 -80.16 -0.37 -14.48
C SER A 142 -80.98 -1.56 -14.97
N GLY A 143 -80.89 -2.68 -14.26
CA GLY A 143 -81.84 -3.78 -14.41
C GLY A 143 -81.24 -5.15 -14.14
N GLY A 144 -81.76 -5.81 -13.10
CA GLY A 144 -81.70 -7.27 -13.00
C GLY A 144 -80.88 -7.82 -11.85
N SER A 145 -81.58 -8.15 -10.77
CA SER A 145 -81.27 -9.18 -9.78
C SER A 145 -80.46 -10.38 -10.30
N GLY A 146 -79.50 -10.90 -9.53
CA GLY A 146 -78.94 -12.23 -9.78
C GLY A 146 -77.76 -12.62 -8.87
N LYS A 147 -78.05 -13.40 -7.83
CA LYS A 147 -77.09 -14.20 -7.04
C LYS A 147 -76.29 -15.15 -7.96
N SER A 148 -74.98 -15.33 -7.72
CA SER A 148 -74.12 -16.55 -7.90
C SER A 148 -72.67 -16.13 -7.60
N ALA A 149 -71.97 -16.61 -6.56
CA ALA A 149 -71.35 -17.93 -6.38
C ALA A 149 -70.42 -18.36 -7.53
N GLY A 150 -69.12 -18.57 -7.24
CA GLY A 150 -68.22 -19.44 -8.03
C GLY A 150 -66.90 -18.83 -8.53
N ASP A 151 -65.79 -19.35 -7.99
CA ASP A 151 -64.57 -19.79 -8.70
C ASP A 151 -63.41 -18.84 -9.13
N ALA A 152 -62.43 -18.69 -8.20
CA ALA A 152 -60.96 -18.97 -8.25
C ALA A 152 -60.05 -18.54 -9.47
N PRO A 153 -58.69 -18.54 -9.38
CA PRO A 153 -57.78 -18.82 -8.24
C PRO A 153 -56.67 -17.77 -7.97
N ALA A 154 -56.13 -17.83 -6.75
CA ALA A 154 -54.94 -17.13 -6.28
C ALA A 154 -53.66 -17.65 -6.97
N LYS A 155 -52.88 -16.74 -7.57
CA LYS A 155 -51.54 -17.05 -8.09
C LYS A 155 -50.54 -17.20 -6.94
N GLN A 156 -50.10 -18.44 -6.71
CA GLN A 156 -48.98 -18.73 -5.82
C GLN A 156 -47.68 -18.12 -6.37
N LYS A 157 -47.06 -17.19 -5.64
CA LYS A 157 -45.67 -16.79 -5.87
C LYS A 157 -44.74 -17.80 -5.21
N LYS A 158 -44.08 -18.60 -6.05
CA LYS A 158 -42.99 -19.52 -5.72
C LYS A 158 -41.88 -18.75 -4.98
N ARG A 159 -41.71 -19.03 -3.69
CA ARG A 159 -40.53 -18.61 -2.92
C ARG A 159 -39.32 -19.37 -3.45
N LYS A 160 -38.35 -18.65 -4.01
CA LYS A 160 -37.01 -19.19 -4.30
C LYS A 160 -36.26 -19.19 -2.97
N SER A 161 -36.12 -20.36 -2.34
CA SER A 161 -35.11 -20.56 -1.30
C SER A 161 -33.74 -20.30 -1.93
N ARG A 162 -32.94 -19.45 -1.30
CA ARG A 162 -31.49 -19.49 -1.42
C ARG A 162 -31.04 -20.20 -0.17
N ASP A 163 -30.74 -21.48 -0.33
CA ASP A 163 -29.97 -22.22 0.64
C ASP A 163 -28.59 -21.55 0.75
N SER A 164 -28.22 -21.36 2.00
CA SER A 164 -26.87 -21.10 2.45
C SER A 164 -25.98 -22.23 1.94
N ASP A 165 -24.87 -21.89 1.27
CA ASP A 165 -23.71 -22.76 1.27
C ASP A 165 -22.46 -21.92 1.44
N ALA A 166 -21.69 -22.35 2.44
CA ALA A 166 -20.40 -21.83 2.84
C ALA A 166 -19.31 -22.35 1.89
N GLY A 167 -18.26 -21.56 1.74
CA GLY A 167 -17.04 -21.91 1.00
C GLY A 167 -16.15 -20.70 0.85
#